data_AF-A0A4R6P5N8-F1
#
_entry.id   AF-A0A4R6P5N8-F1
#
_cell.length_a   1.000
_cell.length_b   1.000
_cell.length_c   1.000
_cell.angle_alpha   90.00
_cell.angle_beta   90.00
_cell.angle_gamma   90.00
#
_symmetry.space_group_name_H-M   'P 1'
#
loop_
_entity.id
_entity.type
_entity.pdbx_description
1 polymer ?
#
loop_
_entity_poly.entity_id
_entity_poly.type
_entity_poly.pdbx_seq_one_letter_code
_entity_poly.pdbx_strand_id
1 'polypeptide(L)'
;MSQIELAPGVPGNFSEPKWNAARRTFQIYCLVGEPYGEPSKLHASGNSKPKARANLKRRIAEWKPRAESLGTYSSNVTVEELCQAWLHRYERDATKRPQNAKHYRREIYPAAKGRGNKDKITISGSVLGKMRASETRPFHVRIHLEQMTGTAYKKNRQKSILRNAFQLLIDDGLRDDNPVNSVAGKGGATKVPSGRAGLRSAVNPYFADEPRPFSADEMNRYWEAERCYFPRPNACRWFEQRYMDFTLLAYELAARPSEALAVRLDDDVDYDRCEVTVAGTIIDTELRVHQVKSIVEQYDLRDDEIVFPRGWPDFDDEDVVCVAYRQPFTKTAKSMRTIKVGPACMVMLRRRRIGARPGHRLVLPSRTGKVVRSEQMSLTWSKVVKETGLQWSTPRTLRSTRATRVAEQYDLPAARLILGHEVDSPVTAQHYVPDKRRVVDLADAR
;
A
#
# COMPACT_ATOMS: atom_id res chain seq x y z
N MET A 1 5.51 55.23 -2.85
CA MET A 1 5.20 54.08 -1.98
C MET A 1 6.50 53.38 -1.65
N SER A 2 6.97 53.51 -0.41
CA SER A 2 8.05 52.64 0.08
C SER A 2 7.54 51.19 0.00
N GLN A 3 8.44 50.22 -0.17
CA GLN A 3 8.10 48.79 -0.37
C GLN A 3 7.41 48.12 0.84
N ILE A 4 6.93 48.90 1.82
CA ILE A 4 6.38 48.48 3.10
C ILE A 4 4.83 48.49 3.10
N GLU A 5 4.17 49.19 2.17
CA GLU A 5 2.70 49.39 2.15
C GLU A 5 1.97 48.61 1.04
N LEU A 6 2.39 47.39 0.70
CA LEU A 6 1.68 46.60 -0.31
C LEU A 6 0.41 45.99 0.30
N ALA A 7 -0.74 46.30 -0.29
CA ALA A 7 -2.00 45.66 0.08
C ALA A 7 -1.97 44.14 -0.18
N PRO A 8 -2.77 43.34 0.54
CA PRO A 8 -2.68 41.88 0.47
C PRO A 8 -2.94 41.34 -0.94
N GLY A 9 -2.03 40.53 -1.46
CA GLY A 9 -2.08 40.00 -2.83
C GLY A 9 -1.72 40.99 -3.93
N VAL A 10 -1.40 42.24 -3.59
CA VAL A 10 -0.96 43.23 -4.58
C VAL A 10 0.55 43.08 -4.80
N PRO A 11 0.99 42.80 -6.04
CA PRO A 11 2.41 42.72 -6.35
C PRO A 11 3.02 44.12 -6.41
N GLY A 12 4.18 44.27 -5.79
CA GLY A 12 5.04 45.44 -5.97
C GLY A 12 5.80 45.42 -7.30
N ASN A 13 6.69 46.40 -7.46
CA ASN A 13 7.47 46.54 -8.69
C ASN A 13 8.35 45.31 -8.96
N PHE A 14 8.39 44.91 -10.23
CA PHE A 14 9.21 43.80 -10.68
C PHE A 14 10.66 44.26 -10.76
N SER A 15 11.59 43.43 -10.29
CA SER A 15 13.02 43.66 -10.49
C SER A 15 13.37 43.60 -11.97
N GLU A 16 14.50 44.20 -12.36
CA GLU A 16 15.04 43.93 -13.69
C GLU A 16 15.49 42.47 -13.81
N PRO A 17 15.19 41.77 -14.92
CA PRO A 17 15.68 40.42 -15.14
C PRO A 17 17.21 40.39 -15.27
N LYS A 18 17.89 39.79 -14.30
CA LYS A 18 19.35 39.64 -14.31
C LYS A 18 19.77 38.28 -14.85
N TRP A 19 20.75 38.24 -15.75
CA TRP A 19 21.29 36.99 -16.27
C TRP A 19 22.13 36.28 -15.22
N ASN A 20 21.85 35.00 -14.97
CA ASN A 20 22.64 34.14 -14.12
C ASN A 20 23.43 33.16 -14.99
N ALA A 21 24.74 33.41 -15.15
CA ALA A 21 25.61 32.64 -16.02
C ALA A 21 25.67 31.15 -15.63
N ALA A 22 25.75 30.85 -14.33
CA ALA A 22 25.82 29.48 -13.83
C ALA A 22 24.54 28.67 -14.13
N ARG A 23 23.38 29.32 -14.10
CA ARG A 23 22.07 28.68 -14.35
C ARG A 23 21.55 28.87 -15.77
N ARG A 24 22.31 29.57 -16.63
CA ARG A 24 21.93 29.92 -18.02
C ARG A 24 20.49 30.43 -18.13
N THR A 25 20.04 31.23 -17.17
CA THR A 25 18.68 31.73 -17.07
C THR A 25 18.65 33.17 -16.55
N PHE A 26 17.65 33.93 -16.96
CA PHE A 26 17.30 35.21 -16.35
C PHE A 26 16.52 34.97 -15.05
N GLN A 27 16.87 35.71 -14.00
CA GLN A 27 16.20 35.69 -12.70
C GLN A 27 15.51 37.02 -12.47
N ILE A 28 14.28 36.95 -11.95
CA ILE A 28 13.44 38.11 -11.65
C ILE A 28 12.73 37.86 -10.31
N TYR A 29 12.46 38.92 -9.55
CA TYR A 29 11.68 38.84 -8.33
C TYR A 29 10.73 40.05 -8.19
N CYS A 30 9.73 39.91 -7.32
CA CYS A 30 8.93 41.02 -6.80
C CYS A 30 8.58 40.74 -5.33
N LEU A 31 8.09 41.76 -4.65
CA LEU A 31 7.42 41.59 -3.36
C LEU A 31 5.91 41.50 -3.61
N VAL A 32 5.18 40.75 -2.80
CA VAL A 32 3.71 40.68 -2.82
C VAL A 32 3.23 40.98 -1.41
N GLY A 33 2.28 41.91 -1.27
CA GLY A 33 1.74 42.29 0.03
C GLY A 33 1.07 41.11 0.72
N GLU A 34 1.31 40.97 2.02
CA GLU A 34 0.67 39.95 2.87
C GLU A 34 -0.48 40.60 3.66
N PRO A 35 -1.54 39.85 4.04
CA PRO A 35 -2.56 40.35 4.95
C PRO A 35 -1.99 40.76 6.31
N TYR A 36 -0.90 40.14 6.72
CA TYR A 36 -0.23 40.41 7.98
C TYR A 36 1.30 40.29 7.82
N GLY A 37 2.05 41.24 8.40
CA GLY A 37 3.52 41.20 8.41
C GLY A 37 4.19 41.78 7.15
N GLU A 38 5.47 41.46 6.96
CA GLU A 38 6.24 41.96 5.81
C GLU A 38 5.87 41.27 4.49
N PRO A 39 5.91 41.99 3.35
CA PRO A 39 5.63 41.42 2.04
C PRO A 39 6.48 40.18 1.69
N SER A 40 5.85 39.16 1.09
CA SER A 40 6.55 37.96 0.64
C SER A 40 7.33 38.19 -0.65
N LYS A 41 8.56 37.68 -0.69
CA LYS A 41 9.43 37.77 -1.88
C LYS A 41 9.21 36.59 -2.83
N LEU A 42 8.57 36.85 -3.96
CA LEU A 42 8.42 35.88 -5.04
C LEU A 42 9.54 36.01 -6.06
N HIS A 43 10.05 34.86 -6.51
CA HIS A 43 11.09 34.80 -7.55
C HIS A 43 10.67 33.87 -8.69
N ALA A 44 11.13 34.16 -9.90
CA ALA A 44 11.00 33.25 -11.03
C ALA A 44 12.23 33.32 -11.93
N SER A 45 12.37 32.32 -12.79
CA SER A 45 13.44 32.29 -13.79
C SER A 45 12.92 31.87 -15.16
N GLY A 46 13.67 32.20 -16.21
CA GLY A 46 13.36 31.82 -17.59
C GLY A 46 14.61 31.88 -18.48
N ASN A 47 14.60 31.15 -19.59
CA ASN A 47 15.69 31.17 -20.56
C ASN A 47 15.75 32.47 -21.39
N SER A 48 14.74 33.33 -21.28
CA SER A 48 14.70 34.67 -21.85
C SER A 48 14.08 35.66 -20.86
N LYS A 49 14.38 36.97 -21.01
CA LYS A 49 13.77 38.03 -20.18
C LYS A 49 12.23 37.97 -20.20
N PRO A 50 11.56 37.81 -21.37
CA PRO A 50 10.10 37.68 -21.42
C PRO A 50 9.58 36.44 -20.68
N LYS A 51 10.26 35.29 -20.82
CA LYS A 51 9.81 34.05 -20.17
C LYS A 51 9.97 34.10 -18.65
N ALA A 52 11.02 34.75 -18.14
CA ALA A 52 11.19 34.99 -16.71
C ALA A 52 10.04 35.86 -16.15
N ARG A 53 9.66 36.93 -16.86
CA ARG A 53 8.50 37.78 -16.49
C ARG A 53 7.19 37.00 -16.52
N ALA A 54 6.94 36.22 -17.57
CA ALA A 54 5.72 35.41 -17.68
C ALA A 54 5.61 34.37 -16.54
N ASN A 55 6.72 33.70 -16.20
CA ASN A 55 6.76 32.77 -15.08
C ASN A 55 6.53 33.47 -13.73
N LEU A 56 7.03 34.69 -13.54
CA LEU A 56 6.76 35.47 -12.32
C LEU A 56 5.28 35.83 -12.23
N LYS A 57 4.67 36.32 -13.32
CA LYS A 57 3.22 36.60 -13.37
C LYS A 57 2.39 35.37 -13.04
N ARG A 58 2.74 34.19 -13.58
CA ARG A 58 2.05 32.94 -13.23
C ARG A 58 2.19 32.61 -11.75
N ARG A 59 3.39 32.74 -11.16
CA ARG A 59 3.57 32.53 -9.71
C ARG A 59 2.77 33.52 -8.86
N ILE A 60 2.62 34.77 -9.30
CA ILE A 60 1.77 35.75 -8.60
C ILE A 60 0.30 35.34 -8.70
N ALA A 61 -0.17 34.86 -9.86
CA ALA A 61 -1.55 34.39 -10.01
C ALA A 61 -1.84 33.12 -9.18
N GLU A 62 -0.84 32.27 -8.98
CA GLU A 62 -0.92 31.07 -8.14
C GLU A 62 -0.62 31.34 -6.66
N TRP A 63 -0.18 32.56 -6.33
CA TRP A 63 0.22 32.94 -4.98
C TRP A 63 -1.00 33.00 -4.07
N LYS A 64 -0.81 32.54 -2.83
CA LYS A 64 -1.83 32.58 -1.79
C LYS A 64 -1.26 33.36 -0.60
N PRO A 65 -2.08 34.19 0.07
CA PRO A 65 -1.65 34.88 1.28
C PRO A 65 -1.25 33.87 2.34
N ARG A 66 -0.29 34.23 3.20
CA ARG A 66 -0.05 33.47 4.43
C ARG A 66 -1.35 33.49 5.23
N ALA A 67 -1.89 32.31 5.48
CA ALA A 67 -2.97 32.18 6.45
C ALA A 67 -2.45 32.71 7.80
N GLU A 68 -3.35 33.32 8.57
CA GLU A 68 -3.10 33.51 10.00
C GLU A 68 -2.60 32.17 10.54
N SER A 69 -1.49 32.18 11.27
CA SER A 69 -1.02 30.98 11.94
C SER A 69 -2.11 30.64 12.98
N LEU A 70 -3.09 29.83 12.59
CA LEU A 70 -3.94 29.08 13.50
C LEU A 70 -3.10 27.96 14.16
N GLY A 71 -1.80 28.21 14.33
CA GLY A 71 -0.71 27.28 14.08
C GLY A 71 -0.82 26.08 14.98
N THR A 72 -1.29 24.97 14.42
CA THR A 72 -1.15 23.66 15.08
C THR A 72 0.35 23.32 15.26
N TYR A 73 1.22 23.91 14.43
CA TYR A 73 2.66 23.69 14.44
C TYR A 73 3.46 24.96 14.68
N SER A 74 4.52 24.85 15.48
CA SER A 74 5.49 25.92 15.70
C SER A 74 6.30 26.22 14.42
N SER A 75 6.73 27.47 14.25
CA SER A 75 7.65 27.88 13.17
C SER A 75 9.00 27.15 13.21
N ASN A 76 9.35 26.56 14.36
CA ASN A 76 10.57 25.79 14.58
C ASN A 76 10.38 24.27 14.38
N VAL A 77 9.21 23.81 13.94
CA VAL A 77 8.94 22.38 13.75
C VAL A 77 9.97 21.74 12.82
N THR A 78 10.52 20.62 13.26
CA THR A 78 11.46 19.82 12.49
C THR A 78 10.73 18.98 11.44
N VAL A 79 11.44 18.52 10.40
CA VAL A 79 10.87 17.62 9.40
C VAL A 79 10.38 16.32 10.03
N GLU A 80 11.10 15.83 11.04
CA GLU A 80 10.69 14.68 11.83
C GLU A 80 9.34 14.92 12.50
N GLU A 81 9.23 15.93 13.36
CA GLU A 81 7.99 16.26 14.08
C GLU A 81 6.81 16.47 13.12
N LEU A 82 7.06 17.10 11.97
CA LEU A 82 6.04 17.28 10.94
C LEU A 82 5.56 15.95 10.34
N CYS A 83 6.48 15.02 10.06
CA CYS A 83 6.13 13.68 9.58
C CYS A 83 5.38 12.86 10.63
N GLN A 84 5.74 13.02 11.91
CA GLN A 84 5.04 12.39 13.02
C GLN A 84 3.60 12.93 13.12
N ALA A 85 3.42 14.25 13.09
CA ALA A 85 2.12 14.89 13.11
C ALA A 85 1.22 14.45 11.93
N TRP A 86 1.79 14.39 10.72
CA TRP A 86 1.09 13.86 9.56
C TRP A 86 0.66 12.41 9.75
N LEU A 87 1.55 11.56 10.27
CA LEU A 87 1.23 10.16 10.51
C LEU A 87 0.12 10.02 11.56
N HIS A 88 0.16 10.78 12.66
CA HIS A 88 -0.92 10.78 13.66
C HIS A 88 -2.26 11.19 13.06
N ARG A 89 -2.29 12.21 12.19
CA ARG A 89 -3.49 12.61 11.45
C ARG A 89 -3.97 11.49 10.52
N TYR A 90 -3.06 10.81 9.82
CA TYR A 90 -3.37 9.68 8.96
C TYR A 90 -3.96 8.50 9.74
N GLU A 91 -3.45 8.22 10.95
CA GLU A 91 -3.90 7.12 11.81
C GLU A 91 -5.28 7.35 12.45
N ARG A 92 -5.63 8.62 12.70
CA ARG A 92 -6.94 9.01 13.25
C ARG A 92 -8.04 9.06 12.19
N ASP A 93 -7.67 9.15 10.93
CA ASP A 93 -8.64 9.18 9.82
C ASP A 93 -9.21 7.78 9.57
N ALA A 94 -10.44 7.56 10.04
CA ALA A 94 -11.18 6.31 9.90
C ALA A 94 -11.40 5.87 8.44
N THR A 95 -11.26 6.78 7.47
CA THR A 95 -11.37 6.46 6.03
C THR A 95 -10.10 5.83 5.47
N LYS A 96 -8.97 5.94 6.18
CA LYS A 96 -7.67 5.44 5.70
C LYS A 96 -7.44 3.99 6.11
N ARG A 97 -6.71 3.28 5.26
CA ARG A 97 -6.39 1.85 5.48
C ARG A 97 -5.25 1.73 6.49
N PRO A 98 -5.45 0.98 7.60
CA PRO A 98 -4.42 0.87 8.63
C PRO A 98 -3.11 0.24 8.17
N GLN A 99 -3.15 -0.64 7.16
CA GLN A 99 -1.93 -1.29 6.64
C GLN A 99 -0.93 -0.28 6.08
N ASN A 100 -1.40 0.85 5.54
CA ASN A 100 -0.53 1.89 5.04
C ASN A 100 0.23 2.59 6.17
N ALA A 101 -0.42 2.81 7.32
CA ALA A 101 0.19 3.43 8.49
C ALA A 101 1.39 2.61 9.01
N LYS A 102 1.26 1.28 9.08
CA LYS A 102 2.38 0.35 9.37
C LYS A 102 3.58 0.61 8.47
N HIS A 103 3.36 0.74 7.16
CA HIS A 103 4.45 0.99 6.23
C HIS A 103 5.03 2.40 6.35
N TYR A 104 4.22 3.41 6.67
CA TYR A 104 4.71 4.77 6.89
C TYR A 104 5.53 4.88 8.18
N ARG A 105 5.07 4.28 9.29
CA ARG A 105 5.84 4.16 10.53
C ARG A 105 7.22 3.60 10.31
N ARG A 106 7.33 2.50 9.56
CA ARG A 106 8.63 1.87 9.27
C ARG A 106 9.58 2.75 8.47
N GLU A 107 9.08 3.70 7.70
CA GLU A 107 9.91 4.64 6.94
C GLU A 107 10.21 5.92 7.73
N ILE A 108 9.33 6.31 8.66
CA ILE A 108 9.53 7.44 9.56
C ILE A 108 10.50 7.06 10.67
N TYR A 109 10.22 6.00 11.42
CA TYR A 109 10.99 5.63 12.61
C TYR A 109 11.95 4.47 12.37
N PRO A 110 13.11 4.45 13.06
CA PRO A 110 13.94 3.26 13.15
C PRO A 110 13.17 2.12 13.85
N ALA A 111 13.58 0.88 13.61
CA ALA A 111 12.95 -0.26 14.27
C ALA A 111 13.19 -0.21 15.78
N ALA A 112 12.10 -0.13 16.57
CA ALA A 112 12.17 0.03 18.03
C ALA A 112 12.74 -1.20 18.78
N LYS A 113 12.68 -2.41 18.19
CA LYS A 113 13.19 -3.66 18.80
C LYS A 113 13.90 -4.53 17.75
N GLY A 114 15.00 -5.17 18.17
CA GLY A 114 16.05 -5.79 17.35
C GLY A 114 15.62 -6.61 16.12
N ARG A 115 16.51 -6.60 15.12
CA ARG A 115 16.38 -7.03 13.70
C ARG A 115 16.02 -5.94 12.68
N GLY A 116 16.03 -4.66 13.07
CA GLY A 116 16.12 -3.57 12.10
C GLY A 116 17.49 -3.58 11.42
N ASN A 117 17.54 -3.43 10.09
CA ASN A 117 18.80 -3.13 9.42
C ASN A 117 19.29 -1.77 9.93
N LYS A 118 20.43 -1.75 10.65
CA LYS A 118 21.03 -0.54 11.21
C LYS A 118 21.37 0.49 10.14
N ASP A 119 21.62 0.03 8.91
CA ASP A 119 21.96 0.88 7.76
C ASP A 119 20.71 1.43 7.06
N LYS A 120 19.50 1.09 7.53
CA LYS A 120 18.26 1.63 6.95
C LYS A 120 18.15 3.10 7.32
N ILE A 121 18.17 3.96 6.30
CA ILE A 121 17.89 5.38 6.44
C ILE A 121 16.37 5.61 6.60
N THR A 122 15.98 6.09 7.78
CA THR A 122 14.63 6.54 8.14
C THR A 122 14.56 8.07 8.13
N ILE A 123 13.36 8.65 8.23
CA ILE A 123 13.22 10.12 8.33
C ILE A 123 13.65 10.58 9.73
N SER A 124 13.12 9.95 10.78
CA SER A 124 13.53 10.17 12.17
C SER A 124 14.98 9.80 12.36
N GLY A 125 15.71 10.68 13.03
CA GLY A 125 17.14 10.56 13.28
C GLY A 125 18.06 10.90 12.09
N SER A 126 17.54 11.13 10.88
CA SER A 126 18.36 11.56 9.75
C SER A 126 18.74 13.04 9.83
N VAL A 127 19.73 13.44 9.03
CA VAL A 127 20.09 14.86 8.88
C VAL A 127 18.87 15.67 8.46
N LEU A 128 18.10 15.18 7.48
CA LEU A 128 16.86 15.84 7.02
C LEU A 128 15.81 15.91 8.13
N GLY A 129 15.60 14.83 8.87
CA GLY A 129 14.62 14.78 9.96
C GLY A 129 14.84 15.86 11.02
N LYS A 130 16.10 16.11 11.37
CA LYS A 130 16.50 17.12 12.36
C LYS A 130 16.45 18.56 11.83
N MET A 131 16.32 18.77 10.52
CA MET A 131 16.25 20.11 9.95
C MET A 131 14.92 20.77 10.29
N ARG A 132 14.94 22.10 10.44
CA ARG A 132 13.73 22.91 10.48
C ARG A 132 12.98 22.78 9.16
N ALA A 133 11.69 22.49 9.22
CA ALA A 133 10.89 22.29 8.02
C ALA A 133 10.75 23.57 7.18
N SER A 134 10.71 24.74 7.83
CA SER A 134 10.73 26.06 7.19
C SER A 134 12.02 26.32 6.37
N GLU A 135 13.16 25.80 6.81
CA GLU A 135 14.46 25.95 6.14
C GLU A 135 14.73 24.87 5.10
N THR A 136 13.89 23.84 5.04
CA THR A 136 14.10 22.71 4.14
C THR A 136 13.92 23.13 2.68
N ARG A 137 14.92 22.82 1.85
CA ARG A 137 14.93 23.10 0.42
C ARG A 137 14.88 21.80 -0.38
N PRO A 138 14.48 21.85 -1.66
CA PRO A 138 14.43 20.66 -2.52
C PRO A 138 15.74 19.85 -2.56
N PHE A 139 16.89 20.51 -2.42
CA PHE A 139 18.17 19.83 -2.44
C PHE A 139 18.42 18.95 -1.20
N HIS A 140 17.95 19.36 0.00
CA HIS A 140 18.07 18.54 1.21
C HIS A 140 17.26 17.25 1.06
N VAL A 141 16.04 17.37 0.54
CA VAL A 141 15.15 16.23 0.26
C VAL A 141 15.80 15.29 -0.75
N ARG A 142 16.40 15.83 -1.82
CA ARG A 142 17.11 15.02 -2.82
C ARG A 142 18.28 14.25 -2.22
N ILE A 143 19.16 14.92 -1.45
CA ILE A 143 20.31 14.28 -0.80
C ILE A 143 19.85 13.12 0.09
N HIS A 144 18.83 13.33 0.93
CA HIS A 144 18.26 12.29 1.78
C HIS A 144 17.79 11.06 0.96
N LEU A 145 17.04 11.29 -0.12
CA LEU A 145 16.55 10.20 -0.97
C LEU A 145 17.68 9.51 -1.76
N GLU A 146 18.75 10.23 -2.12
CA GLU A 146 19.92 9.69 -2.81
C GLU A 146 20.75 8.78 -1.91
N GLN A 147 20.92 9.15 -0.63
CA GLN A 147 21.63 8.36 0.37
C GLN A 147 20.98 6.99 0.64
N MET A 148 19.67 6.86 0.44
CA MET A 148 18.98 5.59 0.64
C MET A 148 19.52 4.49 -0.31
N THR A 149 20.02 3.39 0.23
CA THR A 149 20.44 2.18 -0.51
C THR A 149 19.25 1.29 -0.94
N GLY A 150 18.02 1.80 -0.87
CA GLY A 150 16.78 1.06 -1.11
C GLY A 150 16.27 1.05 -2.55
N THR A 151 15.29 0.18 -2.81
CA THR A 151 14.56 0.12 -4.08
C THR A 151 13.84 1.44 -4.40
N ALA A 152 13.58 1.71 -5.68
CA ALA A 152 12.84 2.91 -6.12
C ALA A 152 11.49 3.05 -5.39
N TYR A 153 10.86 1.94 -5.05
CA TYR A 153 9.64 1.88 -4.25
C TYR A 153 9.80 2.53 -2.86
N LYS A 154 10.87 2.21 -2.12
CA LYS A 154 11.12 2.77 -0.78
C LYS A 154 11.39 4.29 -0.86
N LYS A 155 12.19 4.71 -1.84
CA LYS A 155 12.46 6.14 -2.09
C LYS A 155 11.17 6.90 -2.42
N ASN A 156 10.33 6.36 -3.30
CA ASN A 156 9.05 6.96 -3.66
C ASN A 156 8.08 7.00 -2.47
N ARG A 157 8.10 6.01 -1.58
CA ARG A 157 7.30 6.00 -0.35
C ARG A 157 7.73 7.10 0.61
N GLN A 158 9.02 7.23 0.93
CA GLN A 158 9.50 8.34 1.77
C GLN A 158 9.22 9.70 1.13
N LYS A 159 9.39 9.82 -0.19
CA LYS A 159 8.99 11.03 -0.92
C LYS A 159 7.50 11.34 -0.75
N SER A 160 6.61 10.33 -0.81
CA SER A 160 5.18 10.53 -0.60
C SER A 160 4.86 10.98 0.83
N ILE A 161 5.53 10.41 1.83
CA ILE A 161 5.39 10.82 3.25
C ILE A 161 5.78 12.29 3.38
N LEU A 162 7.00 12.64 2.95
CA LEU A 162 7.51 14.01 3.01
C LEU A 162 6.58 14.97 2.27
N ARG A 163 6.12 14.61 1.05
CA ARG A 163 5.21 15.46 0.28
C ARG A 163 3.94 15.78 1.07
N ASN A 164 3.31 14.77 1.67
CA ASN A 164 2.06 14.99 2.42
C ASN A 164 2.31 15.72 3.74
N ALA A 165 3.43 15.46 4.42
CA ALA A 165 3.80 16.15 5.64
C ALA A 165 4.06 17.65 5.38
N PHE A 166 4.84 17.99 4.35
CA PHE A 166 5.08 19.38 3.94
C PHE A 166 3.83 20.10 3.43
N GLN A 167 2.81 19.35 2.98
CA GLN A 167 1.54 19.96 2.60
C GLN A 167 0.83 20.57 3.82
N LEU A 168 0.97 19.99 5.02
CA LEU A 168 0.40 20.55 6.24
C LEU A 168 0.89 21.96 6.53
N LEU A 169 2.18 22.26 6.29
CA LEU A 169 2.72 23.60 6.48
C LEU A 169 2.17 24.62 5.47
N ILE A 170 1.83 24.17 4.27
CA ILE A 170 1.25 25.04 3.25
C ILE A 170 -0.20 25.32 3.59
N ASP A 171 -0.92 24.27 4.00
CA ASP A 171 -2.32 24.38 4.41
C ASP A 171 -2.46 25.31 5.64
N ASP A 172 -1.48 25.28 6.55
CA ASP A 172 -1.41 26.15 7.74
C ASP A 172 -0.77 27.53 7.48
N GLY A 173 -0.41 27.86 6.22
CA GLY A 173 0.17 29.16 5.86
C GLY A 173 1.60 29.41 6.34
N LEU A 174 2.27 28.40 6.91
CA LEU A 174 3.65 28.48 7.40
C LEU A 174 4.69 28.36 6.26
N ARG A 175 4.25 28.00 5.04
CA ARG A 175 5.12 27.86 3.88
C ARG A 175 4.36 28.04 2.56
N ASP A 176 4.98 28.71 1.59
CA ASP A 176 4.35 28.96 0.28
C ASP A 176 4.52 27.82 -0.73
N ASP A 177 5.48 26.92 -0.51
CA ASP A 177 5.85 25.89 -1.48
C ASP A 177 6.16 24.55 -0.83
N ASN A 178 5.90 23.45 -1.56
CA ASN A 178 6.29 22.12 -1.11
C ASN A 178 7.68 21.77 -1.68
N PRO A 179 8.74 21.68 -0.86
CA PRO A 179 10.09 21.46 -1.34
C PRO A 179 10.26 20.07 -2.00
N VAL A 180 9.32 19.15 -1.78
CA VAL A 180 9.34 17.79 -2.32
C VAL A 180 8.83 17.74 -3.77
N ASN A 181 8.00 18.69 -4.19
CA ASN A 181 7.37 18.68 -5.52
C ASN A 181 8.39 18.83 -6.67
N SER A 182 9.45 19.61 -6.44
CA SER A 182 10.51 19.86 -7.44
C SER A 182 11.62 18.80 -7.44
N VAL A 183 11.64 17.89 -6.47
CA VAL A 183 12.55 16.74 -6.49
C VAL A 183 11.99 15.77 -7.52
N ALA A 184 12.74 15.51 -8.60
CA ALA A 184 12.34 14.50 -9.57
C ALA A 184 12.11 13.18 -8.83
N GLY A 185 10.89 12.63 -8.94
CA GLY A 185 10.81 11.18 -8.79
C GLY A 185 11.59 10.64 -9.98
N LYS A 186 12.31 9.52 -9.86
CA LYS A 186 12.57 8.71 -11.05
C LYS A 186 11.23 8.10 -11.50
N GLY A 187 10.32 8.98 -11.94
CA GLY A 187 8.94 8.75 -12.30
C GLY A 187 8.70 9.60 -13.54
N GLY A 188 9.17 9.06 -14.66
CA GLY A 188 9.21 9.70 -15.97
C GLY A 188 10.11 8.85 -16.85
N ALA A 189 9.53 7.77 -17.39
CA ALA A 189 10.20 6.71 -18.12
C ALA A 189 11.39 6.06 -17.40
N THR A 190 11.13 4.91 -16.78
CA THR A 190 12.20 3.93 -16.55
C THR A 190 12.76 3.55 -17.93
N LYS A 191 13.78 4.24 -18.42
CA LYS A 191 14.73 3.62 -19.35
C LYS A 191 15.45 2.57 -18.51
N VAL A 192 14.84 1.39 -18.49
CA VAL A 192 15.42 0.14 -17.99
C VAL A 192 16.80 0.01 -18.66
N PRO A 193 17.86 -0.34 -17.92
CA PRO A 193 19.17 -0.59 -18.52
C PRO A 193 19.01 -1.53 -19.70
N SER A 194 19.59 -1.15 -20.84
CA SER A 194 19.45 -1.79 -22.16
C SER A 194 20.06 -3.20 -22.27
N GLY A 195 20.26 -3.90 -21.15
CA GLY A 195 20.82 -5.25 -21.08
C GLY A 195 19.83 -6.37 -20.73
N ARG A 196 18.54 -6.08 -20.55
CA ARG A 196 17.49 -7.09 -20.24
C ARG A 196 16.30 -7.03 -21.20
N ALA A 197 16.59 -6.99 -22.50
CA ALA A 197 15.56 -6.93 -23.54
C ALA A 197 14.69 -8.21 -23.65
N GLY A 198 15.03 -9.31 -22.96
CA GLY A 198 14.28 -10.58 -23.03
C GLY A 198 13.09 -10.75 -22.07
N LEU A 199 12.81 -9.83 -21.15
CA LEU A 199 11.73 -9.99 -20.13
C LEU A 199 10.58 -8.96 -20.24
N ARG A 200 10.44 -8.28 -21.40
CA ARG A 200 9.38 -7.30 -21.64
C ARG A 200 8.04 -7.90 -22.12
N SER A 201 7.71 -9.13 -21.70
CA SER A 201 6.41 -9.77 -21.92
C SER A 201 5.74 -10.24 -20.61
N ALA A 202 5.92 -9.49 -19.51
CA ALA A 202 5.67 -9.99 -18.15
C ALA A 202 4.48 -9.36 -17.40
N VAL A 203 3.47 -8.86 -18.12
CA VAL A 203 2.20 -8.37 -17.53
C VAL A 203 1.09 -9.34 -17.92
N ASN A 204 0.09 -9.56 -17.06
CA ASN A 204 -1.06 -10.35 -17.45
C ASN A 204 -1.77 -9.69 -18.65
N PRO A 205 -2.09 -10.44 -19.73
CA PRO A 205 -2.67 -9.88 -20.94
C PRO A 205 -4.07 -9.28 -20.74
N TYR A 206 -4.81 -9.74 -19.74
CA TYR A 206 -6.17 -9.32 -19.43
C TYR A 206 -6.24 -8.31 -18.27
N PHE A 207 -5.28 -8.35 -17.35
CA PHE A 207 -5.31 -7.58 -16.10
C PHE A 207 -3.97 -6.93 -15.78
N ALA A 208 -3.81 -5.64 -16.11
CA ALA A 208 -2.55 -4.91 -15.93
C ALA A 208 -2.05 -4.81 -14.48
N ASP A 209 -2.94 -4.98 -13.50
CA ASP A 209 -2.60 -4.93 -12.07
C ASP A 209 -2.24 -6.30 -11.47
N GLU A 210 -2.44 -7.39 -12.23
CA GLU A 210 -2.08 -8.76 -11.86
C GLU A 210 -0.71 -9.15 -12.44
N PRO A 211 0.07 -9.99 -11.72
CA PRO A 211 1.36 -10.48 -12.23
C PRO A 211 1.15 -11.35 -13.48
N ARG A 212 2.19 -11.57 -14.29
CA ARG A 212 2.14 -12.54 -15.40
C ARG A 212 1.58 -13.90 -14.92
N PRO A 213 0.62 -14.51 -15.64
CA PRO A 213 0.12 -15.84 -15.33
C PRO A 213 1.16 -16.92 -15.66
N PHE A 214 1.07 -18.07 -15.01
CA PHE A 214 1.84 -19.26 -15.40
C PHE A 214 1.33 -19.84 -16.72
N SER A 215 2.24 -20.29 -17.57
CA SER A 215 1.90 -21.26 -18.62
C SER A 215 1.49 -22.61 -18.00
N ALA A 216 0.92 -23.52 -18.80
CA ALA A 216 0.61 -24.88 -18.36
C ALA A 216 1.86 -25.59 -17.79
N ASP A 217 3.00 -25.49 -18.48
CA ASP A 217 4.27 -26.10 -18.04
C ASP A 217 4.85 -25.45 -16.79
N GLU A 218 4.75 -24.11 -16.65
CA GLU A 218 5.17 -23.42 -15.43
C GLU A 218 4.29 -23.81 -14.23
N MET A 219 2.98 -23.98 -14.45
CA MET A 219 2.06 -24.44 -13.42
C MET A 219 2.38 -25.87 -12.98
N ASN A 220 2.63 -26.77 -13.92
CA ASN A 220 2.98 -28.16 -13.62
C ASN A 220 4.31 -28.23 -12.87
N ARG A 221 5.33 -27.47 -13.30
CA ARG A 221 6.60 -27.34 -12.57
C ARG A 221 6.41 -26.78 -11.17
N TYR A 222 5.51 -25.82 -10.98
CA TYR A 222 5.18 -25.30 -9.65
C TYR A 222 4.60 -26.39 -8.76
N TRP A 223 3.60 -27.14 -9.24
CA TRP A 223 3.00 -28.24 -8.48
C TRP A 223 3.97 -29.38 -8.18
N GLU A 224 4.89 -29.67 -9.10
CA GLU A 224 5.98 -30.61 -8.85
C GLU A 224 6.94 -30.09 -7.77
N ALA A 225 7.40 -28.83 -7.87
CA ALA A 225 8.27 -28.22 -6.87
C ALA A 225 7.62 -28.19 -5.47
N GLU A 226 6.33 -27.86 -5.38
CA GLU A 226 5.59 -27.89 -4.12
C GLU A 226 5.54 -29.30 -3.52
N ARG A 227 5.20 -30.32 -4.33
CA ARG A 227 5.18 -31.72 -3.88
C ARG A 227 6.55 -32.22 -3.44
N CYS A 228 7.61 -31.85 -4.16
CA CYS A 228 8.99 -32.19 -3.83
C CYS A 228 9.46 -31.50 -2.54
N TYR A 229 9.01 -30.28 -2.29
CA TYR A 229 9.33 -29.54 -1.06
C TYR A 229 8.63 -30.11 0.17
N PHE A 230 7.44 -30.70 0.02
CA PHE A 230 6.66 -31.33 1.10
C PHE A 230 6.46 -32.84 0.88
N PRO A 231 7.54 -33.66 0.90
CA PRO A 231 7.49 -34.97 0.30
C PRO A 231 6.60 -35.99 1.01
N ARG A 232 6.33 -35.93 2.33
CA ARG A 232 5.37 -36.84 3.05
C ARG A 232 4.83 -36.31 4.39
N PRO A 233 3.58 -36.67 4.77
CA PRO A 233 2.97 -36.39 6.09
C PRO A 233 3.78 -36.84 7.30
N ASN A 234 4.41 -38.01 7.21
CA ASN A 234 5.05 -38.68 8.35
C ASN A 234 6.58 -38.73 8.26
N ALA A 235 7.18 -38.26 7.16
CA ALA A 235 8.64 -38.34 6.96
C ALA A 235 9.37 -37.03 7.28
N CYS A 236 8.65 -35.93 7.54
CA CYS A 236 9.27 -34.62 7.70
C CYS A 236 8.62 -33.83 8.83
N ARG A 237 9.44 -33.30 9.76
CA ARG A 237 9.01 -32.33 10.78
C ARG A 237 8.36 -31.06 10.19
N TRP A 238 8.54 -30.83 8.89
CA TRP A 238 8.09 -29.64 8.15
C TRP A 238 6.91 -29.91 7.22
N PHE A 239 6.21 -31.04 7.35
CA PHE A 239 5.05 -31.31 6.50
C PHE A 239 3.93 -30.29 6.75
N GLU A 240 3.80 -29.34 5.84
CA GLU A 240 2.82 -28.27 5.93
C GLU A 240 1.67 -28.52 4.96
N GLN A 241 0.83 -29.53 5.25
CA GLN A 241 -0.42 -29.78 4.49
C GLN A 241 -1.26 -28.51 4.32
N ARG A 242 -1.20 -27.61 5.30
CA ARG A 242 -1.82 -26.27 5.24
C ARG A 242 -1.36 -25.44 4.06
N TYR A 243 -0.08 -25.48 3.71
CA TYR A 243 0.42 -24.70 2.60
C TYR A 243 -0.11 -25.24 1.26
N MET A 244 -0.09 -26.56 1.06
CA MET A 244 -0.66 -27.19 -0.15
C MET A 244 -2.17 -26.97 -0.26
N ASP A 245 -2.89 -27.03 0.86
CA ASP A 245 -4.33 -26.75 0.89
C ASP A 245 -4.60 -25.27 0.62
N PHE A 246 -3.72 -24.38 1.08
CA PHE A 246 -3.76 -22.95 0.79
C PHE A 246 -3.58 -22.66 -0.70
N THR A 247 -2.58 -23.25 -1.36
CA THR A 247 -2.30 -23.00 -2.78
C THR A 247 -3.40 -23.56 -3.67
N LEU A 248 -3.93 -24.75 -3.36
CA LEU A 248 -5.11 -25.29 -4.03
C LEU A 248 -6.33 -24.36 -3.89
N LEU A 249 -6.64 -23.94 -2.66
CA LEU A 249 -7.79 -23.07 -2.40
C LEU A 249 -7.62 -21.68 -3.06
N ALA A 250 -6.43 -21.08 -2.95
CA ALA A 250 -6.14 -19.78 -3.56
C ALA A 250 -6.25 -19.84 -5.09
N TYR A 251 -5.81 -20.94 -5.71
CA TYR A 251 -5.94 -21.16 -7.15
C TYR A 251 -7.40 -21.33 -7.57
N GLU A 252 -8.16 -22.22 -6.93
CA GLU A 252 -9.56 -22.50 -7.29
C GLU A 252 -10.47 -21.27 -7.14
N LEU A 253 -10.27 -20.48 -6.09
CA LEU A 253 -11.06 -19.27 -5.83
C LEU A 253 -10.58 -18.03 -6.58
N ALA A 254 -9.48 -18.15 -7.34
CA ALA A 254 -8.69 -17.02 -7.82
C ALA A 254 -8.49 -15.95 -6.72
N ALA A 255 -8.32 -16.35 -5.45
CA ALA A 255 -8.40 -15.45 -4.32
C ALA A 255 -7.07 -14.76 -4.03
N ARG A 256 -7.12 -13.57 -3.42
CA ARG A 256 -5.90 -13.01 -2.82
C ARG A 256 -5.44 -13.90 -1.66
N PRO A 257 -4.13 -13.96 -1.34
CA PRO A 257 -3.65 -14.81 -0.24
C PRO A 257 -4.39 -14.59 1.09
N SER A 258 -4.63 -13.33 1.46
CA SER A 258 -5.40 -12.98 2.66
C SER A 258 -6.88 -13.36 2.59
N GLU A 259 -7.49 -13.42 1.40
CA GLU A 259 -8.87 -13.85 1.21
C GLU A 259 -8.98 -15.38 1.36
N ALA A 260 -8.06 -16.14 0.75
CA ALA A 260 -8.03 -17.60 0.87
C ALA A 260 -7.83 -18.06 2.33
N LEU A 261 -6.99 -17.36 3.10
CA LEU A 261 -6.78 -17.65 4.52
C LEU A 261 -7.96 -17.29 5.44
N ALA A 262 -8.91 -16.48 4.95
CA ALA A 262 -10.05 -16.00 5.72
C ALA A 262 -11.28 -16.90 5.61
N VAL A 263 -11.27 -17.91 4.73
CA VAL A 263 -12.42 -18.80 4.52
C VAL A 263 -12.71 -19.61 5.79
N ARG A 264 -13.98 -19.63 6.21
CA ARG A 264 -14.50 -20.42 7.32
C ARG A 264 -15.18 -21.71 6.84
N LEU A 265 -15.08 -22.78 7.62
CA LEU A 265 -15.56 -24.13 7.30
C LEU A 265 -17.08 -24.16 7.09
N ASP A 266 -17.86 -23.67 8.06
CA ASP A 266 -19.32 -23.82 8.02
C ASP A 266 -20.05 -22.55 7.57
N ASP A 267 -19.42 -21.36 7.72
CA ASP A 267 -20.04 -20.09 7.33
C ASP A 267 -19.85 -19.78 5.84
N ASP A 268 -18.70 -20.16 5.27
CA ASP A 268 -18.29 -19.75 3.93
C ASP A 268 -18.33 -20.91 2.91
N VAL A 269 -18.55 -22.17 3.32
CA VAL A 269 -18.56 -23.34 2.40
C VAL A 269 -19.91 -24.05 2.42
N ASP A 270 -20.53 -24.14 1.24
CA ASP A 270 -21.66 -25.03 1.00
C ASP A 270 -21.13 -26.34 0.41
N TYR A 271 -21.08 -27.36 1.26
CA TYR A 271 -20.50 -28.66 0.91
C TYR A 271 -21.33 -29.45 -0.10
N ASP A 272 -22.63 -29.21 -0.15
CA ASP A 272 -23.56 -29.98 -1.00
C ASP A 272 -23.66 -29.36 -2.39
N ARG A 273 -23.55 -28.03 -2.47
CA ARG A 273 -23.49 -27.30 -3.75
C ARG A 273 -22.09 -27.15 -4.33
N CYS A 274 -21.06 -27.55 -3.57
CA CYS A 274 -19.64 -27.36 -3.91
C CYS A 274 -19.29 -25.88 -4.12
N GLU A 275 -19.84 -25.00 -3.28
CA GLU A 275 -19.67 -23.55 -3.37
C GLU A 275 -18.84 -23.01 -2.21
N VAL A 276 -17.98 -22.04 -2.49
CA VAL A 276 -17.18 -21.34 -1.49
C VAL A 276 -17.36 -19.84 -1.64
N THR A 277 -17.75 -19.18 -0.55
CA THR A 277 -17.95 -17.74 -0.47
C THR A 277 -16.68 -17.06 0.02
N VAL A 278 -16.13 -16.17 -0.81
CA VAL A 278 -15.02 -15.28 -0.44
C VAL A 278 -15.59 -14.06 0.26
N ALA A 279 -15.91 -14.20 1.55
CA ALA A 279 -16.51 -13.13 2.36
C ALA A 279 -15.46 -12.24 3.04
N GLY A 280 -14.47 -12.84 3.71
CA GLY A 280 -13.53 -12.13 4.56
C GLY A 280 -12.13 -11.91 3.97
N THR A 281 -11.30 -11.18 4.72
CA THR A 281 -9.87 -11.06 4.43
C THR A 281 -9.04 -10.99 5.71
N ILE A 282 -7.87 -11.65 5.72
CA ILE A 282 -6.91 -11.52 6.82
C ILE A 282 -6.09 -10.25 6.66
N ILE A 283 -6.18 -9.38 7.67
CA ILE A 283 -5.40 -8.17 7.78
C ILE A 283 -4.23 -8.40 8.72
N ASP A 284 -3.01 -8.20 8.25
CA ASP A 284 -1.80 -8.09 9.07
C ASP A 284 -1.36 -6.63 9.11
N THR A 285 -1.44 -6.01 10.29
CA THR A 285 -1.17 -4.59 10.46
C THR A 285 -0.54 -4.30 11.83
N GLU A 286 -0.18 -3.04 12.04
CA GLU A 286 0.24 -2.51 13.34
C GLU A 286 -0.75 -1.41 13.73
N LEU A 287 -1.39 -1.55 14.88
CA LEU A 287 -2.45 -0.67 15.41
C LEU A 287 -2.12 -0.24 16.83
N ARG A 288 -2.70 0.87 17.29
CA ARG A 288 -2.71 1.22 18.71
C ARG A 288 -3.63 0.29 19.48
N VAL A 289 -3.35 0.05 20.75
CA VAL A 289 -4.14 -0.84 21.63
C VAL A 289 -5.62 -0.44 21.65
N HIS A 290 -5.96 0.85 21.77
CA HIS A 290 -7.36 1.30 21.73
C HIS A 290 -8.05 0.99 20.38
N GLN A 291 -7.33 1.10 19.26
CA GLN A 291 -7.86 0.76 17.93
C GLN A 291 -8.12 -0.74 17.79
N VAL A 292 -7.28 -1.57 18.41
CA VAL A 292 -7.48 -3.02 18.44
C VAL A 292 -8.74 -3.36 19.24
N LYS A 293 -8.94 -2.75 20.42
CA LYS A 293 -10.16 -2.92 21.24
C LYS A 293 -11.41 -2.56 20.42
N SER A 294 -11.39 -1.41 19.75
CA SER A 294 -12.48 -0.96 18.87
C SER A 294 -12.76 -1.93 17.72
N ILE A 295 -11.73 -2.50 17.07
CA ILE A 295 -11.93 -3.47 15.98
C ILE A 295 -12.49 -4.80 16.47
N VAL A 296 -12.06 -5.27 17.65
CA VAL A 296 -12.60 -6.48 18.27
C VAL A 296 -14.09 -6.33 18.52
N GLU A 297 -14.50 -5.19 19.08
CA GLU A 297 -15.90 -4.86 19.32
C GLU A 297 -16.68 -4.67 18.01
N GLN A 298 -16.16 -3.84 17.10
CA GLN A 298 -16.81 -3.49 15.83
C GLN A 298 -17.11 -4.71 14.95
N TYR A 299 -16.21 -5.69 14.90
CA TYR A 299 -16.36 -6.87 14.05
C TYR A 299 -16.77 -8.13 14.83
N ASP A 300 -17.04 -8.02 16.13
CA ASP A 300 -17.33 -9.17 17.01
C ASP A 300 -16.28 -10.30 16.83
N LEU A 301 -14.99 -9.91 16.88
CA LEU A 301 -13.90 -10.85 16.61
C LEU A 301 -13.76 -11.86 17.74
N ARG A 302 -13.91 -13.14 17.40
CA ARG A 302 -13.65 -14.24 18.34
C ARG A 302 -12.16 -14.57 18.43
N ASP A 303 -11.79 -15.37 19.42
CA ASP A 303 -10.38 -15.69 19.73
C ASP A 303 -9.61 -16.38 18.57
N ASP A 304 -10.31 -17.13 17.72
CA ASP A 304 -9.72 -17.76 16.53
C ASP A 304 -9.50 -16.78 15.37
N GLU A 305 -10.07 -15.58 15.44
CA GLU A 305 -10.09 -14.60 14.34
C GLU A 305 -9.07 -13.49 14.52
N ILE A 306 -8.31 -13.52 15.61
CA ILE A 306 -7.33 -12.49 15.92
C ILE A 306 -6.12 -13.10 16.65
N VAL A 307 -4.93 -12.57 16.34
CA VAL A 307 -3.68 -12.91 17.00
C VAL A 307 -3.06 -11.66 17.60
N PHE A 308 -2.89 -11.68 18.92
CA PHE A 308 -2.27 -10.61 19.70
C PHE A 308 -0.80 -10.94 20.05
N PRO A 309 0.03 -9.93 20.35
CA PRO A 309 1.31 -10.15 21.02
C PRO A 309 1.10 -10.70 22.44
N ARG A 310 2.10 -11.41 22.96
CA ARG A 310 2.10 -11.93 24.34
C ARG A 310 2.08 -10.76 25.34
N GLY A 311 1.23 -10.84 26.37
CA GLY A 311 1.07 -9.79 27.38
C GLY A 311 -0.02 -8.76 27.06
N TRP A 312 -0.68 -8.87 25.90
CA TRP A 312 -1.99 -8.27 25.72
C TRP A 312 -2.97 -8.88 26.74
N PRO A 313 -3.84 -8.12 27.44
CA PRO A 313 -4.30 -6.74 27.19
C PRO A 313 -3.63 -5.65 28.04
N ASP A 314 -2.56 -5.96 28.78
CA ASP A 314 -1.97 -5.08 29.81
C ASP A 314 -1.14 -3.92 29.24
N PHE A 315 -1.19 -3.70 27.93
CA PHE A 315 -0.46 -2.64 27.25
C PHE A 315 -1.21 -1.31 27.34
N ASP A 316 -0.47 -0.20 27.26
CA ASP A 316 -1.05 1.14 27.28
C ASP A 316 -1.88 1.39 26.02
N ASP A 317 -2.97 2.15 26.11
CA ASP A 317 -3.86 2.40 24.96
C ASP A 317 -3.15 3.03 23.74
N GLU A 318 -2.04 3.73 23.96
CA GLU A 318 -1.21 4.34 22.92
C GLU A 318 -0.10 3.42 22.38
N ASP A 319 0.14 2.26 23.00
CA ASP A 319 1.13 1.30 22.52
C ASP A 319 0.75 0.74 21.13
N VAL A 320 1.74 0.66 20.24
CA VAL A 320 1.55 0.10 18.90
C VAL A 320 1.87 -1.39 18.90
N VAL A 321 0.88 -2.21 18.55
CA VAL A 321 0.98 -3.67 18.51
C VAL A 321 0.85 -4.23 17.10
N CYS A 322 1.63 -5.27 16.80
CA CYS A 322 1.48 -6.07 15.58
C CYS A 322 0.31 -7.05 15.74
N VAL A 323 -0.78 -6.84 15.00
CA VAL A 323 -1.98 -7.67 15.06
C VAL A 323 -2.27 -8.31 13.70
N ALA A 324 -2.78 -9.54 13.72
CA ALA A 324 -3.38 -10.16 12.56
C ALA A 324 -4.83 -10.52 12.90
N TYR A 325 -5.80 -10.14 12.06
CA TYR A 325 -7.21 -10.43 12.30
C TYR A 325 -8.01 -10.67 11.02
N ARG A 326 -9.14 -11.37 11.12
CA ARG A 326 -10.10 -11.55 10.03
C ARG A 326 -11.07 -10.37 9.97
N GLN A 327 -11.04 -9.62 8.89
CA GLN A 327 -12.08 -8.66 8.55
C GLN A 327 -13.24 -9.37 7.85
N PRO A 328 -14.51 -9.08 8.17
CA PRO A 328 -15.66 -9.84 7.66
C PRO A 328 -16.03 -9.55 6.20
N PHE A 329 -15.39 -8.57 5.57
CA PHE A 329 -15.55 -8.20 4.17
C PHE A 329 -14.20 -8.16 3.46
N THR A 330 -14.21 -8.21 2.12
CA THR A 330 -13.00 -8.07 1.29
C THR A 330 -12.63 -6.60 1.04
N LYS A 331 -11.87 -6.25 -0.01
CA LYS A 331 -11.43 -4.86 -0.28
C LYS A 331 -12.57 -3.83 -0.24
N THR A 332 -13.77 -4.26 -0.66
CA THR A 332 -15.07 -3.60 -0.49
C THR A 332 -16.11 -4.70 -0.24
N ALA A 333 -17.24 -4.40 0.41
CA ALA A 333 -18.32 -5.38 0.60
C ALA A 333 -18.84 -5.95 -0.74
N LYS A 334 -18.72 -5.18 -1.83
CA LYS A 334 -19.12 -5.58 -3.18
C LYS A 334 -18.17 -6.57 -3.87
N SER A 335 -16.95 -6.73 -3.36
CA SER A 335 -15.99 -7.72 -3.87
C SER A 335 -16.23 -9.13 -3.29
N MET A 336 -17.23 -9.31 -2.41
CA MET A 336 -17.70 -10.62 -1.97
C MET A 336 -18.28 -11.40 -3.15
N ARG A 337 -17.95 -12.69 -3.23
CA ARG A 337 -18.36 -13.56 -4.34
C ARG A 337 -18.42 -15.01 -3.89
N THR A 338 -19.31 -15.78 -4.47
CA THR A 338 -19.42 -17.23 -4.26
C THR A 338 -18.95 -17.93 -5.52
N ILE A 339 -18.05 -18.89 -5.36
CA ILE A 339 -17.38 -19.58 -6.47
C ILE A 339 -17.63 -21.07 -6.32
N LYS A 340 -18.02 -21.73 -7.40
CA LYS A 340 -18.08 -23.18 -7.43
C LYS A 340 -16.67 -23.74 -7.57
N VAL A 341 -16.30 -24.63 -6.66
CA VAL A 341 -14.97 -25.26 -6.64
C VAL A 341 -15.10 -26.70 -7.09
N GLY A 342 -14.06 -27.23 -7.75
CA GLY A 342 -14.17 -28.61 -8.22
C GLY A 342 -13.83 -29.68 -7.18
N PRO A 343 -13.89 -30.96 -7.59
CA PRO A 343 -13.93 -32.09 -6.66
C PRO A 343 -12.71 -32.19 -5.74
N ALA A 344 -11.50 -31.93 -6.26
CA ALA A 344 -10.28 -32.00 -5.47
C ALA A 344 -10.27 -30.97 -4.32
N CYS A 345 -10.75 -29.75 -4.59
CA CYS A 345 -10.90 -28.72 -3.57
C CYS A 345 -11.95 -29.14 -2.53
N MET A 346 -13.10 -29.67 -2.96
CA MET A 346 -14.14 -30.13 -2.04
C MET A 346 -13.70 -31.31 -1.16
N VAL A 347 -12.94 -32.26 -1.70
CA VAL A 347 -12.35 -33.35 -0.92
C VAL A 347 -11.41 -32.78 0.16
N MET A 348 -10.56 -31.82 -0.20
CA MET A 348 -9.69 -31.12 0.74
C MET A 348 -10.51 -30.41 1.83
N LEU A 349 -11.56 -29.67 1.47
CA LEU A 349 -12.44 -28.95 2.40
C LEU A 349 -13.17 -29.90 3.35
N ARG A 350 -13.71 -31.02 2.84
CA ARG A 350 -14.36 -32.05 3.67
C ARG A 350 -13.37 -32.70 4.64
N ARG A 351 -12.15 -33.04 4.18
CA ARG A 351 -11.08 -33.54 5.03
C ARG A 351 -10.74 -32.55 6.15
N ARG A 352 -10.65 -31.26 5.83
CA ARG A 352 -10.40 -30.18 6.80
C ARG A 352 -11.53 -30.05 7.83
N ARG A 353 -12.78 -30.13 7.39
CA ARG A 353 -13.96 -30.09 8.26
C ARG A 353 -13.96 -31.25 9.27
N ILE A 354 -13.72 -32.47 8.78
CA ILE A 354 -13.66 -33.68 9.62
C ILE A 354 -12.50 -33.60 10.62
N GLY A 355 -11.34 -33.08 10.19
CA GLY A 355 -10.17 -32.93 11.06
C GLY A 355 -10.19 -31.69 11.96
N ALA A 356 -11.23 -30.87 11.91
CA ALA A 356 -11.32 -29.65 12.70
C ALA A 356 -11.56 -29.99 14.19
N ARG A 357 -10.84 -29.29 15.08
CA ARG A 357 -11.08 -29.38 16.52
C ARG A 357 -12.33 -28.56 16.89
N PRO A 358 -13.03 -28.90 17.98
CA PRO A 358 -14.11 -28.06 18.49
C PRO A 358 -13.67 -26.59 18.62
N GLY A 359 -14.48 -25.68 18.10
CA GLY A 359 -14.20 -24.23 18.09
C GLY A 359 -13.30 -23.73 16.96
N HIS A 360 -12.68 -24.59 16.15
CA HIS A 360 -11.94 -24.15 14.96
C HIS A 360 -12.90 -23.88 13.81
N ARG A 361 -13.01 -22.62 13.38
CA ARG A 361 -13.90 -22.24 12.27
C ARG A 361 -13.17 -21.97 10.96
N LEU A 362 -11.89 -21.65 10.99
CA LEU A 362 -11.12 -21.37 9.77
C LEU A 362 -10.78 -22.66 9.01
N VAL A 363 -10.78 -22.61 7.68
CA VAL A 363 -10.30 -23.72 6.83
C VAL A 363 -8.79 -23.92 6.99
N LEU A 364 -8.05 -22.81 7.10
CA LEU A 364 -6.59 -22.79 7.16
C LEU A 364 -6.08 -22.15 8.47
N PRO A 365 -6.39 -22.73 9.65
CA PRO A 365 -5.97 -22.16 10.92
C PRO A 365 -4.48 -22.37 11.17
N SER A 366 -3.95 -21.63 12.16
CA SER A 366 -2.68 -21.96 12.81
C SER A 366 -2.80 -23.24 13.64
N ARG A 367 -1.67 -23.74 14.14
CA ARG A 367 -1.63 -24.90 15.05
C ARG A 367 -2.52 -24.71 16.29
N THR A 368 -2.74 -23.46 16.71
CA THR A 368 -3.57 -23.10 17.87
C THR A 368 -4.99 -22.68 17.47
N GLY A 369 -5.42 -22.93 16.22
CA GLY A 369 -6.78 -22.59 15.76
C GLY A 369 -6.95 -21.16 15.23
N LYS A 370 -5.98 -20.27 15.46
CA LYS A 370 -6.08 -18.83 15.15
C LYS A 370 -5.72 -18.48 13.70
N VAL A 371 -6.05 -17.27 13.25
CA VAL A 371 -5.67 -16.72 11.93
C VAL A 371 -4.17 -16.85 11.62
N VAL A 372 -3.87 -16.96 10.33
CA VAL A 372 -2.50 -17.10 9.80
C VAL A 372 -2.14 -15.85 9.00
N ARG A 373 -0.92 -15.34 9.19
CA ARG A 373 -0.43 -14.17 8.47
C ARG A 373 -0.10 -14.55 7.02
N SER A 374 -0.58 -13.78 6.05
CA SER A 374 -0.31 -14.01 4.61
C SER A 374 1.17 -13.88 4.24
N GLU A 375 1.95 -13.15 5.04
CA GLU A 375 3.41 -13.06 4.91
C GLU A 375 4.07 -14.45 5.06
N GLN A 376 3.56 -15.31 5.93
CA GLN A 376 4.09 -16.67 6.08
C GLN A 376 3.94 -17.49 4.79
N MET A 377 2.82 -17.34 4.08
CA MET A 377 2.60 -18.02 2.80
C MET A 377 3.59 -17.51 1.74
N SER A 378 3.85 -16.20 1.70
CA SER A 378 4.82 -15.62 0.76
C SER A 378 6.26 -16.09 1.03
N LEU A 379 6.62 -16.28 2.30
CA LEU A 379 7.94 -16.81 2.68
C LEU A 379 8.07 -18.29 2.29
N THR A 380 7.05 -19.10 2.52
CA THR A 380 7.06 -20.51 2.13
C THR A 380 7.09 -20.65 0.60
N TRP A 381 6.28 -19.86 -0.13
CA TRP A 381 6.33 -19.77 -1.60
C TRP A 381 7.76 -19.53 -2.09
N SER A 382 8.44 -18.53 -1.54
CA SER A 382 9.81 -18.18 -1.93
C SER A 382 10.81 -19.32 -1.75
N LYS A 383 10.59 -20.20 -0.76
CA LYS A 383 11.41 -21.40 -0.55
C LYS A 383 11.09 -22.50 -1.56
N VAL A 384 9.81 -22.72 -1.84
CA VAL A 384 9.34 -23.72 -2.81
C VAL A 384 9.87 -23.40 -4.21
N VAL A 385 9.80 -22.15 -4.65
CA VAL A 385 10.24 -21.76 -6.01
C VAL A 385 11.75 -21.53 -6.11
N LYS A 386 12.51 -21.66 -5.02
CA LYS A 386 13.95 -21.45 -5.04
C LYS A 386 14.60 -22.44 -6.01
N GLU A 387 15.46 -21.92 -6.90
CA GLU A 387 16.20 -22.71 -7.91
C GLU A 387 15.31 -23.43 -8.96
N THR A 388 14.02 -23.11 -9.04
CA THR A 388 13.07 -23.73 -10.02
C THR A 388 12.94 -22.97 -11.34
N GLY A 389 13.51 -21.77 -11.45
CA GLY A 389 13.23 -20.83 -12.55
C GLY A 389 11.93 -20.03 -12.39
N LEU A 390 11.14 -20.31 -11.33
CA LEU A 390 9.88 -19.64 -11.03
C LEU A 390 10.01 -18.55 -9.93
N GLN A 391 11.22 -18.10 -9.60
CA GLN A 391 11.49 -17.12 -8.54
C GLN A 391 10.85 -15.73 -8.78
N TRP A 392 10.43 -15.47 -10.02
CA TRP A 392 9.70 -14.26 -10.39
C TRP A 392 8.24 -14.28 -9.89
N SER A 393 7.69 -15.47 -9.61
CA SER A 393 6.30 -15.67 -9.24
C SER A 393 6.03 -15.41 -7.76
N THR A 394 4.77 -15.17 -7.43
CA THR A 394 4.29 -14.98 -6.04
C THR A 394 2.99 -15.76 -5.85
N PRO A 395 2.45 -15.91 -4.62
CA PRO A 395 1.12 -16.51 -4.45
C PRO A 395 0.01 -15.83 -5.28
N ARG A 396 0.15 -14.53 -5.58
CA ARG A 396 -0.79 -13.80 -6.45
C ARG A 396 -0.75 -14.28 -7.91
N THR A 397 0.33 -14.94 -8.33
CA THR A 397 0.43 -15.59 -9.64
C THR A 397 -0.64 -16.67 -9.80
N LEU A 398 -1.03 -17.41 -8.76
CA LEU A 398 -2.12 -18.40 -8.85
C LEU A 398 -3.46 -17.77 -9.25
N ARG A 399 -3.79 -16.64 -8.61
CA ARG A 399 -4.98 -15.84 -8.94
C ARG A 399 -4.95 -15.35 -10.38
N SER A 400 -3.80 -14.81 -10.80
CA SER A 400 -3.59 -14.36 -12.18
C SER A 400 -3.77 -15.51 -13.18
N THR A 401 -3.13 -16.65 -12.94
CA THR A 401 -3.25 -17.85 -13.78
C THR A 401 -4.69 -18.34 -13.89
N ARG A 402 -5.41 -18.44 -12.77
CA ARG A 402 -6.82 -18.88 -12.78
C ARG A 402 -7.69 -17.91 -13.59
N ALA A 403 -7.54 -16.61 -13.36
CA ALA A 403 -8.34 -15.61 -14.07
C ALA A 403 -8.03 -15.57 -15.57
N THR A 404 -6.77 -15.79 -15.96
CA THR A 404 -6.39 -15.92 -17.37
C THR A 404 -7.05 -17.13 -18.02
N ARG A 405 -7.03 -18.31 -17.38
CA ARG A 405 -7.70 -19.52 -17.92
C ARG A 405 -9.20 -19.32 -18.07
N VAL A 406 -9.82 -18.67 -17.10
CA VAL A 406 -11.22 -18.26 -17.19
C VAL A 406 -11.46 -17.29 -18.35
N ALA A 407 -10.58 -16.29 -18.54
CA ALA A 407 -10.71 -15.33 -19.63
C ALA A 407 -10.53 -15.97 -21.01
N GLU A 408 -9.64 -16.95 -21.13
CA GLU A 408 -9.39 -17.70 -22.37
C GLU A 408 -10.60 -18.56 -22.76
N GLN A 409 -11.32 -19.12 -21.78
CA GLN A 409 -12.47 -20.00 -22.03
C GLN A 409 -13.83 -19.28 -22.09
N TYR A 410 -14.02 -18.25 -21.25
CA TYR A 410 -15.31 -17.62 -20.98
C TYR A 410 -15.29 -16.09 -21.12
N ASP A 411 -14.23 -15.55 -21.72
CA ASP A 411 -13.99 -14.12 -21.92
C ASP A 411 -13.75 -13.30 -20.63
N LEU A 412 -13.34 -12.04 -20.86
CA LEU A 412 -12.97 -11.09 -19.82
C LEU A 412 -14.08 -10.80 -18.78
N PRO A 413 -15.38 -10.73 -19.12
CA PRO A 413 -16.44 -10.52 -18.13
C PRO A 413 -16.51 -11.63 -17.08
N ALA A 414 -16.36 -12.90 -17.46
CA ALA A 414 -16.35 -14.03 -16.54
C ALA A 414 -15.14 -13.97 -15.60
N ALA A 415 -13.97 -13.61 -16.15
CA ALA A 415 -12.75 -13.43 -15.37
C ALA A 415 -12.84 -12.26 -14.36
N ARG A 416 -13.57 -11.18 -14.69
CA ARG A 416 -13.83 -10.09 -13.72
C ARG A 416 -14.70 -10.55 -12.54
N LEU A 417 -15.68 -11.41 -12.78
CA LEU A 417 -16.55 -11.96 -11.73
C LEU A 417 -15.77 -12.82 -10.74
N ILE A 418 -14.94 -13.75 -11.23
CA ILE A 418 -14.13 -14.60 -10.34
C ILE A 418 -13.05 -13.79 -9.59
N LEU A 419 -12.60 -12.66 -10.14
CA LEU A 419 -11.68 -11.75 -9.46
C LEU A 419 -12.39 -10.82 -8.45
N GLY A 420 -13.72 -10.66 -8.52
CA GLY A 420 -14.46 -9.70 -7.72
C GLY A 420 -14.11 -8.25 -8.08
N HIS A 421 -13.83 -7.98 -9.36
CA HIS A 421 -13.58 -6.63 -9.87
C HIS A 421 -14.90 -5.92 -10.17
N GLU A 422 -15.02 -4.65 -9.79
CA GLU A 422 -16.18 -3.82 -10.14
C GLU A 422 -16.23 -3.60 -11.67
N VAL A 423 -17.42 -3.70 -12.25
CA VAL A 423 -17.69 -3.19 -13.61
C VAL A 423 -17.98 -1.71 -13.43
N ASP A 424 -17.08 -0.86 -13.91
CA ASP A 424 -17.12 0.62 -13.89
C ASP A 424 -17.12 1.29 -12.51
N SER A 425 -16.05 2.02 -12.18
CA SER A 425 -16.02 2.96 -11.05
C SER A 425 -15.10 4.14 -11.42
N PRO A 426 -15.62 5.39 -11.41
CA PRO A 426 -16.05 6.04 -10.18
C PRO A 426 -17.41 6.78 -10.27
N VAL A 427 -18.13 6.83 -9.14
CA VAL A 427 -19.28 7.71 -8.78
C VAL A 427 -20.69 7.09 -8.75
N THR A 428 -21.06 6.08 -9.54
CA THR A 428 -22.51 5.72 -9.65
C THR A 428 -22.90 4.37 -9.04
N ALA A 429 -22.58 4.11 -7.76
CA ALA A 429 -23.05 2.88 -7.12
C ALA A 429 -23.28 2.99 -5.60
N GLN A 430 -23.71 4.14 -5.07
CA GLN A 430 -23.88 4.29 -3.63
C GLN A 430 -25.09 3.55 -3.01
N HIS A 431 -25.99 2.90 -3.76
CA HIS A 431 -27.23 2.36 -3.16
C HIS A 431 -27.71 0.97 -3.63
N TYR A 432 -26.82 0.01 -3.89
CA TYR A 432 -27.26 -1.39 -4.07
C TYR A 432 -26.42 -2.34 -3.22
N VAL A 433 -27.02 -2.84 -2.14
CA VAL A 433 -26.70 -4.14 -1.54
C VAL A 433 -27.33 -5.18 -2.49
N PRO A 434 -26.55 -6.02 -3.20
CA PRO A 434 -27.15 -6.97 -4.13
C PRO A 434 -27.88 -8.07 -3.35
N ASP A 435 -29.20 -8.09 -3.45
CA ASP A 435 -30.10 -9.05 -2.79
C ASP A 435 -30.07 -10.47 -3.39
N LYS A 436 -29.22 -10.70 -4.41
CA LYS A 436 -28.99 -12.03 -4.99
C LYS A 436 -27.49 -12.29 -5.12
N ARG A 437 -26.97 -13.22 -4.31
CA ARG A 437 -25.59 -13.74 -4.39
C ARG A 437 -25.40 -14.39 -5.76
N ARG A 438 -24.59 -13.80 -6.64
CA ARG A 438 -24.25 -14.39 -7.95
C ARG A 438 -23.18 -15.45 -7.74
N VAL A 439 -23.52 -16.71 -7.96
CA VAL A 439 -22.56 -17.83 -7.97
C VAL A 439 -21.79 -17.82 -9.28
N VAL A 440 -20.47 -17.88 -9.20
CA VAL A 440 -19.56 -17.98 -10.34
C VAL A 440 -19.22 -19.45 -10.53
N ASP A 441 -19.90 -20.11 -11.47
CA ASP A 441 -19.61 -21.49 -11.88
C ASP A 441 -18.70 -21.49 -13.11
N LEU A 442 -17.39 -21.64 -12.87
CA LEU A 442 -16.35 -21.69 -13.90
C LEU A 442 -15.31 -22.75 -13.50
N ALA A 443 -15.78 -23.81 -12.82
CA ALA A 443 -14.92 -24.81 -12.19
C ALA A 443 -14.11 -25.60 -13.22
N ASP A 444 -14.61 -25.72 -14.44
CA ASP A 444 -14.06 -26.46 -15.58
C ASP A 444 -12.89 -25.75 -16.28
N ALA A 445 -12.75 -24.42 -16.13
CA ALA A 445 -11.63 -23.65 -16.67
C ALA A 445 -10.32 -23.87 -15.91
N ARG A 446 -9.69 -25.03 -16.06
CA ARG A 446 -8.55 -25.53 -15.26
C ARG A 446 -7.22 -25.56 -15.97
#